data_AF-A0A2N2SM73-F1
#
_entry.id   AF-A0A2N2SM73-F1
#
_cell.length_a   1.000
_cell.length_b   1.000
_cell.length_c   1.000
_cell.angle_alpha   90.00
_cell.angle_beta   90.00
_cell.angle_gamma   90.00
#
_symmetry.space_group_name_H-M   'P 1'
#
loop_
_entity.id
_entity.type
_entity.pdbx_description
1 polymer ?
#
loop_
_entity_poly.entity_id
_entity_poly.type
_entity_poly.pdbx_seq_one_letter_code
_entity_poly.pdbx_strand_id
1 'polypeptide(L)' 'MSGDAPRAGFLATVKAVLWSFVGIRKRKDYHDDASSLDPKAVIVAGVLGGLIFVLTIVAVVNWVVS' A
#
# COMPACT_ATOMS: atom_id res chain seq x y z
N MET A 1 17.93 -14.58 29.25
CA MET A 1 16.60 -14.03 28.94
C MET A 1 16.28 -14.42 27.51
N SER A 2 15.24 -15.23 27.34
CA SER A 2 14.85 -15.97 26.14
C SER A 2 14.23 -15.08 25.05
N GLY A 3 14.38 -15.49 23.78
CA GLY A 3 13.59 -14.93 22.69
C GLY A 3 14.08 -15.36 21.31
N ASP A 4 13.90 -16.63 20.94
CA ASP A 4 13.91 -17.04 19.54
C ASP A 4 12.92 -16.16 18.75
N ALA A 5 13.41 -15.37 17.79
CA ALA A 5 12.56 -14.55 16.94
C ALA A 5 11.61 -15.50 16.19
N PRO A 6 10.29 -15.46 16.44
CA PRO A 6 9.36 -16.35 15.76
C PRO A 6 9.46 -16.06 14.27
N ARG A 7 9.58 -17.10 13.44
CA ARG A 7 9.37 -16.96 11.99
C ARG A 7 8.08 -16.18 11.82
N ALA A 8 8.13 -15.06 11.10
CA ALA A 8 6.95 -14.27 10.79
C ALA A 8 5.90 -15.24 10.20
N GLY A 9 4.83 -15.50 10.95
CA GLY A 9 3.80 -16.44 10.53
C GLY A 9 3.16 -15.96 9.22
N PHE A 10 2.44 -16.85 8.54
CA PHE A 10 1.67 -16.50 7.33
C PHE A 10 0.86 -15.21 7.50
N LEU A 11 0.28 -14.98 8.68
CA LEU A 11 -0.43 -13.75 9.06
C LEU A 11 0.45 -12.50 9.08
N ALA A 12 1.72 -12.61 9.46
CA ALA A 12 2.67 -11.51 9.43
C ALA A 12 3.08 -11.18 7.99
N THR A 13 3.21 -12.19 7.12
CA THR A 13 3.42 -12.00 5.68
C THR A 13 2.21 -11.31 5.03
N VAL A 14 0.99 -11.74 5.34
CA VAL A 14 -0.24 -11.06 4.89
C VAL A 14 -0.28 -9.61 5.39
N LYS A 15 0.06 -9.37 6.66
CA LYS A 15 0.17 -8.02 7.23
C LYS A 15 1.22 -7.16 6.52
N ALA A 16 2.37 -7.74 6.15
CA ALA A 16 3.42 -7.05 5.42
C ALA A 16 3.01 -6.71 3.97
N VAL A 17 2.28 -7.62 3.31
CA VAL A 17 1.71 -7.38 1.98
C VAL A 17 0.68 -6.25 2.06
N LEU A 18 -0.21 -6.27 3.06
CA LEU A 18 -1.15 -5.18 3.32
C LEU A 18 -0.44 -3.83 3.54
N TRP A 19 0.66 -3.81 4.29
CA TRP A 19 1.46 -2.60 4.52
C TRP A 19 2.11 -2.05 3.24
N SER A 20 2.42 -2.94 2.29
CA SER A 20 3.01 -2.58 0.99
C SER A 20 1.99 -1.95 0.04
N PHE A 21 0.71 -2.32 0.15
CA PHE A 21 -0.38 -1.68 -0.60
C PHE A 21 -0.80 -0.31 -0.03
N VAL A 22 -0.63 -0.09 1.28
CA VAL A 22 -0.87 1.22 1.91
C VAL A 22 0.14 2.28 1.44
N GLY A 23 1.24 1.89 0.78
CA GLY A 23 2.09 2.84 0.07
C GLY A 23 3.03 3.64 0.98
N ILE A 24 3.56 3.01 2.04
CA ILE A 24 4.51 3.63 2.98
C ILE A 24 5.93 3.59 2.40
N ARG A 25 6.12 4.09 1.18
CA ARG A 25 7.47 4.42 0.69
C ARG A 25 7.49 5.46 -0.43
N LYS A 26 6.65 6.48 -0.35
CA LYS A 26 6.72 7.64 -1.25
C LYS A 26 7.52 8.80 -0.63
N ARG A 27 8.75 8.52 -0.18
CA ARG A 27 9.70 9.51 0.37
C ARG A 27 11.05 9.48 -0.37
N LYS A 28 11.08 9.24 -1.68
CA LYS A 28 12.35 9.21 -2.42
C LYS A 28 12.55 10.23 -3.53
N ASP A 29 11.59 11.10 -3.83
CA ASP A 29 11.77 12.11 -4.89
C ASP A 29 11.19 13.48 -4.48
N TYR A 30 11.16 13.78 -3.18
CA TYR A 30 10.52 15.01 -2.66
C TYR A 30 11.40 16.27 -2.81
N HIS A 31 12.70 16.15 -3.11
CA HIS A 31 13.62 17.28 -3.02
C HIS A 31 14.02 17.88 -4.38
N ASP A 32 14.05 17.08 -5.46
CA ASP A 32 14.42 17.56 -6.80
C ASP A 32 13.20 17.80 -7.71
N ASP A 33 12.13 17.04 -7.49
CA ASP A 33 10.95 16.96 -8.36
C ASP A 33 9.75 17.78 -7.84
N ALA A 34 9.79 18.24 -6.57
CA ALA A 34 8.72 19.02 -5.95
C ALA A 34 8.55 20.44 -6.54
N SER A 35 9.49 20.89 -7.36
CA SER A 35 9.42 22.18 -8.07
C SER A 35 8.69 22.09 -9.43
N SER A 36 8.55 20.89 -10.01
CA SER A 36 8.01 20.66 -11.35
C SER A 36 6.77 19.76 -11.38
N LEU A 37 6.53 18.95 -10.35
CA LEU A 37 5.33 18.13 -10.26
C LEU A 37 4.14 18.92 -9.71
N ASP A 38 3.19 19.18 -10.60
CA ASP A 38 1.92 19.83 -10.32
C ASP A 38 1.21 19.11 -9.15
N PRO A 39 1.06 19.73 -7.96
CA PRO A 39 0.51 19.08 -6.77
C PRO A 39 -0.86 18.43 -7.01
N LYS A 40 -1.61 18.94 -8.00
CA LYS A 40 -2.89 18.41 -8.47
C LYS A 40 -2.75 16.99 -9.02
N ALA A 41 -1.70 16.70 -9.80
CA ALA A 41 -1.47 15.38 -10.38
C ALA A 41 -1.21 14.33 -9.29
N VAL A 42 -0.52 14.70 -8.21
CA VAL A 42 -0.25 13.82 -7.07
C VAL A 42 -1.55 13.49 -6.33
N ILE A 43 -2.42 14.47 -6.11
CA ILE A 43 -3.73 14.28 -5.49
C ILE A 43 -4.59 13.34 -6.34
N VAL A 44 -4.68 13.60 -7.65
CA VAL A 44 -5.47 12.77 -8.58
C VAL A 44 -4.93 11.33 -8.64
N ALA A 45 -3.60 11.15 -8.73
CA ALA A 45 -2.98 9.83 -8.72
C ALA A 45 -3.20 9.07 -7.40
N GLY A 46 -3.17 9.78 -6.26
CA GLY A 46 -3.47 9.21 -4.95
C GLY A 46 -4.92 8.75 -4.83
N VAL A 47 -5.88 9.58 -5.27
CA VAL A 47 -7.31 9.26 -5.25
C VAL A 47 -7.63 8.10 -6.18
N LEU A 48 -7.13 8.12 -7.41
CA LEU A 48 -7.32 7.03 -8.38
C LEU A 48 -6.68 5.72 -7.89
N GLY A 49 -5.45 5.77 -7.41
CA GLY A 49 -4.75 4.60 -6.87
C GLY A 49 -5.49 4.00 -5.67
N GLY A 50 -5.98 4.85 -4.76
CA GLY A 50 -6.80 4.43 -3.63
C GLY A 50 -8.13 3.80 -4.04
N LEU A 51 -8.85 4.40 -5.00
CA LEU A 51 -10.10 3.85 -5.52
C LEU A 51 -9.90 2.49 -6.17
N ILE A 52 -8.91 2.35 -7.05
CA ILE A 52 -8.58 1.09 -7.72
C ILE A 52 -8.25 0.02 -6.67
N PHE A 53 -7.48 0.38 -5.64
CA PHE A 53 -7.12 -0.55 -4.58
C PHE A 53 -8.35 -1.07 -3.81
N VAL A 54 -9.26 -0.19 -3.42
CA VAL A 54 -10.50 -0.56 -2.72
C VAL A 54 -11.37 -1.46 -3.59
N LEU A 55 -11.58 -1.09 -4.86
CA LEU A 55 -12.38 -1.89 -5.80
C LEU A 55 -11.80 -3.28 -6.00
N THR A 56 -10.47 -3.40 -6.06
CA THR A 56 -9.77 -4.68 -6.19
C THR A 56 -10.05 -5.58 -4.99
N ILE A 57 -10.00 -5.06 -3.76
CA ILE A 57 -10.32 -5.84 -2.55
C ILE A 57 -11.77 -6.31 -2.58
N VAL A 58 -12.71 -5.41 -2.87
CA VAL A 58 -14.14 -5.74 -2.92
C VAL A 58 -14.42 -6.82 -3.97
N ALA A 59 -13.80 -6.72 -5.15
CA ALA A 59 -13.93 -7.72 -6.20
C ALA A 59 -13.41 -9.10 -5.77
N VAL A 60 -12.25 -9.15 -5.12
CA VAL A 60 -11.67 -10.41 -4.61
C VAL A 60 -12.56 -11.03 -3.54
N VAL A 61 -13.06 -10.22 -2.58
CA VAL A 61 -13.97 -10.70 -1.54
C VAL A 61 -15.24 -11.26 -2.15
N ASN A 62 -15.84 -10.55 -3.11
CA ASN A 62 -17.05 -11.00 -3.78
C ASN A 62 -16.83 -12.32 -4.56
N TRP A 63 -15.66 -12.48 -5.19
CA TRP A 63 -15.29 -13.73 -5.87
C TRP A 63 -15.10 -14.92 -4.93
N VAL A 64 -14.60 -14.69 -3.72
CA VAL A 64 -14.42 -15.77 -2.73
C VAL A 64 -15.74 -16.18 -2.08
N VAL A 65 -16.69 -15.24 -1.94
CA VAL A 65 -17.99 -15.48 -1.30
C VAL A 65 -19.01 -16.08 -2.27
N SER A 66 -18.87 -15.84 -3.58
CA SER A 66 -19.77 -16.35 -4.63
C SER A 66 -19.35 -17.73 -5.11
#